data_AF-A0A662VHN7-F1
#
_entry.id   AF-A0A662VHN7-F1
#
_cell.length_a   1.000
_cell.length_b   1.000
_cell.length_c   1.000
_cell.angle_alpha   90.00
_cell.angle_beta   90.00
_cell.angle_gamma   90.00
#
_symmetry.space_group_name_H-M   'P 1'
#
loop_
_entity.id
_entity.type
_entity.pdbx_description
1 polymer ?
#
loop_
_entity_poly.entity_id
_entity_poly.type
_entity_poly.pdbx_seq_one_letter_code
_entity_poly.pdbx_strand_id
1 'polypeptide(L)'
;MPGHKLVLVGGIVLLIVSLVLYVYLSYIDLPYKDVPDDMVSWFHLHVIDYLRSGGDPHNDTYLRLIDGRNLYLSPILIDLVVLTLNVSPWYLVLFMGIMYILLVFVSTFFVSRNWIVAGLASVLFSTTPAFIYWFKYNVFGAYIGQALWLALFIIMGIGFSRKNNILVIVSALVFSVLWIMWPGSWILMVLYSIYLSALCYKGTIFKEALIAGTLL
;
A
#
# COMPACT_ATOMS: atom_id res chain seq x y z
N MET A 1 26.52 24.72 9.23
CA MET A 1 27.10 24.17 7.99
C MET A 1 26.09 24.29 6.84
N PRO A 2 26.36 25.08 5.79
CA PRO A 2 25.42 25.35 4.69
C PRO A 2 25.12 24.13 3.77
N GLY A 3 26.04 23.16 3.67
CA GLY A 3 25.86 21.98 2.82
C GLY A 3 24.70 21.05 3.21
N HIS A 4 24.45 20.86 4.51
CA HIS A 4 23.32 20.05 4.98
C HIS A 4 21.95 20.64 4.61
N LYS A 5 21.85 21.98 4.59
CA LYS A 5 20.61 22.66 4.21
C LYS A 5 20.31 22.49 2.72
N LEU A 6 21.33 22.58 1.86
CA LEU A 6 21.17 22.37 0.42
C LEU A 6 20.74 20.93 0.08
N VAL A 7 21.33 19.93 0.74
CA VAL A 7 20.96 18.52 0.54
C VAL A 7 19.52 18.25 0.97
N LEU A 8 19.10 18.80 2.10
CA LEU A 8 17.71 18.72 2.57
C LEU A 8 16.74 19.37 1.57
N VAL A 9 16.99 20.63 1.20
CA VAL A 9 16.13 21.39 0.28
C VAL A 9 16.03 20.67 -1.07
N GLY A 10 17.15 20.21 -1.63
CA GLY A 10 17.17 19.47 -2.88
C GLY A 10 16.34 18.18 -2.81
N GLY A 11 16.45 17.42 -1.72
CA GLY A 11 15.62 16.22 -1.51
C GLY A 11 14.12 16.51 -1.44
N ILE A 12 13.72 17.56 -0.72
CA ILE A 12 12.31 17.96 -0.62
C ILE A 12 11.78 18.47 -1.96
N VAL A 13 12.56 19.25 -2.71
CA VAL A 13 12.17 19.68 -4.06
C VAL A 13 11.92 18.48 -4.97
N LEU A 14 12.81 17.48 -4.95
CA LEU A 14 12.62 16.24 -5.71
C LEU A 14 11.38 15.45 -5.29
N LEU A 15 11.06 15.42 -3.99
CA LEU A 15 9.82 14.81 -3.51
C LEU A 15 8.58 15.54 -4.06
N ILE A 16 8.58 16.88 -4.05
CA ILE A 16 7.48 17.67 -4.62
C ILE A 16 7.36 17.39 -6.12
N VAL A 17 8.48 17.36 -6.85
CA VAL A 17 8.50 17.00 -8.28
C VAL A 17 7.92 15.61 -8.52
N SER A 18 8.27 14.62 -7.70
CA SER A 18 7.71 13.26 -7.78
C SER A 18 6.18 13.24 -7.60
N LEU A 19 5.65 13.96 -6.62
CA LEU A 19 4.21 14.06 -6.42
C LEU A 19 3.50 14.75 -7.60
N VAL A 20 4.08 15.83 -8.13
CA VAL A 20 3.54 16.53 -9.30
C VAL A 20 3.57 15.63 -10.53
N LEU A 21 4.67 14.91 -10.77
CA LEU A 21 4.79 13.96 -11.88
C LEU A 21 3.76 12.84 -11.78
N TYR A 22 3.57 12.25 -10.58
CA TYR A 22 2.55 11.24 -10.36
C TYR A 22 1.16 11.76 -10.72
N VAL A 23 0.77 12.92 -10.20
CA VAL A 23 -0.55 13.52 -10.49
C VAL A 23 -0.69 13.80 -11.99
N TYR A 24 0.36 14.35 -12.61
CA TYR A 24 0.35 14.64 -14.04
C TYR A 24 0.15 13.37 -14.87
N LEU A 25 1.00 12.35 -14.67
CA LEU A 25 0.98 11.11 -15.45
C LEU A 25 -0.23 10.22 -15.15
N SER A 26 -0.73 10.23 -13.92
CA SER A 26 -1.77 9.30 -13.46
C SER A 26 -3.16 9.91 -13.41
N TYR A 27 -3.31 11.22 -13.68
CA TYR A 27 -4.61 11.91 -13.65
C TYR A 27 -4.78 12.98 -14.73
N ILE A 28 -3.72 13.53 -15.34
CA ILE A 28 -3.83 14.58 -16.36
C ILE A 28 -3.58 14.00 -17.75
N ASP A 29 -2.40 13.42 -17.96
CA ASP A 29 -1.88 12.93 -19.25
C ASP A 29 -2.09 11.42 -19.42
N LEU A 30 -3.33 10.97 -19.19
CA LEU A 30 -3.72 9.58 -19.35
C LEU A 30 -4.35 9.36 -20.72
N PRO A 31 -3.65 8.70 -21.66
CA PRO A 31 -4.33 8.12 -22.81
C PRO A 31 -5.34 7.10 -22.27
N TYR A 32 -6.59 7.18 -22.73
CA TYR A 32 -7.69 6.27 -22.37
C TYR A 32 -8.24 6.39 -20.93
N LYS A 33 -8.40 7.62 -20.41
CA LYS A 33 -9.15 7.90 -19.15
C LYS A 33 -10.50 7.17 -19.05
N ASP A 34 -11.13 6.90 -20.18
CA ASP A 34 -12.49 6.37 -20.27
C ASP A 34 -12.56 4.86 -20.55
N VAL A 35 -11.42 4.15 -20.60
CA VAL A 35 -11.39 2.69 -20.78
C VAL A 35 -11.14 2.02 -19.42
N PRO A 36 -12.19 1.49 -18.76
CA PRO A 36 -12.02 0.64 -17.58
C PRO A 36 -11.42 -0.70 -18.03
N ASP A 37 -10.09 -0.77 -18.06
CA ASP A 37 -9.35 -1.91 -18.59
C ASP A 37 -9.09 -2.99 -17.53
N ASP A 38 -9.88 -3.04 -16.45
CA ASP A 38 -9.68 -4.05 -15.41
C ASP A 38 -10.98 -4.60 -14.84
N MET A 39 -11.17 -5.92 -15.03
CA MET A 39 -12.21 -6.72 -14.39
C MET A 39 -12.22 -6.56 -12.86
N VAL A 40 -11.07 -6.26 -12.26
CA VAL A 40 -10.93 -6.05 -10.82
C VAL A 40 -11.64 -4.77 -10.38
N SER A 41 -11.45 -3.67 -11.10
CA SER A 41 -12.11 -2.40 -10.76
C SER A 41 -13.63 -2.48 -10.89
N TRP A 42 -14.11 -3.19 -11.91
CA TRP A 42 -15.55 -3.42 -12.07
C TRP A 42 -16.16 -4.14 -10.86
N PHE A 43 -15.51 -5.21 -10.37
CA PHE A 43 -16.03 -5.96 -9.22
C PHE A 43 -16.16 -5.07 -7.98
N HIS A 44 -15.13 -4.28 -7.66
CA HIS A 44 -15.14 -3.41 -6.49
C HIS A 44 -16.15 -2.27 -6.60
N LEU A 45 -16.31 -1.68 -7.79
CA LEU A 45 -17.36 -0.69 -8.04
C LEU A 45 -18.76 -1.30 -7.91
N HIS A 46 -18.97 -2.50 -8.45
CA HIS A 46 -20.22 -3.25 -8.28
C HIS A 46 -20.54 -3.48 -6.81
N VAL A 47 -19.58 -3.94 -6.00
CA VAL A 47 -19.78 -4.14 -4.55
C VAL A 47 -20.20 -2.83 -3.87
N ILE A 48 -19.57 -1.72 -4.20
CA ILE A 48 -19.92 -0.40 -3.65
C ILE A 48 -21.35 -0.04 -4.03
N ASP A 49 -21.72 -0.10 -5.30
CA ASP A 49 -23.04 0.31 -5.75
C ASP A 49 -24.16 -0.64 -5.28
N TYR A 50 -23.88 -1.94 -5.23
CA TYR A 50 -24.78 -2.97 -4.72
C TYR A 50 -25.08 -2.76 -3.23
N LEU A 51 -24.06 -2.56 -2.40
CA LEU A 51 -24.27 -2.33 -0.96
C LEU A 51 -24.88 -0.95 -0.68
N ARG A 52 -24.51 0.08 -1.45
CA ARG A 52 -25.12 1.42 -1.33
C ARG A 52 -26.60 1.41 -1.67
N SER A 53 -27.04 0.55 -2.58
CA SER A 53 -28.45 0.37 -2.94
C SER A 53 -29.23 -0.55 -1.98
N GLY A 54 -28.60 -1.04 -0.91
CA GLY A 54 -29.24 -1.90 0.09
C GLY A 54 -29.24 -3.39 -0.25
N GLY A 55 -28.34 -3.82 -1.14
CA GLY A 55 -28.13 -5.23 -1.47
C GLY A 55 -27.67 -6.07 -0.27
N ASP A 56 -27.99 -7.37 -0.30
CA ASP A 56 -27.61 -8.31 0.76
C ASP A 56 -26.16 -8.80 0.56
N PRO A 57 -25.21 -8.43 1.42
CA PRO A 57 -23.81 -8.85 1.28
C PRO A 57 -23.60 -10.37 1.38
N HIS A 58 -24.56 -11.11 1.93
CA HIS A 58 -24.47 -12.57 2.04
C HIS A 58 -24.91 -13.29 0.77
N ASN A 59 -25.66 -12.64 -0.11
CA ASN A 59 -26.36 -13.30 -1.22
C ASN A 59 -26.49 -12.40 -2.45
N ASP A 60 -25.37 -12.00 -3.05
CA ASP A 60 -25.37 -11.23 -4.29
C ASP A 60 -25.70 -12.11 -5.50
N THR A 61 -26.96 -12.05 -5.93
CA THR A 61 -27.46 -12.80 -7.09
C THR A 61 -27.09 -12.19 -8.45
N TYR A 62 -26.59 -10.95 -8.49
CA TYR A 62 -26.10 -10.33 -9.73
C TYR A 62 -24.77 -10.94 -10.17
N LEU A 63 -23.93 -11.31 -9.20
CA LEU A 63 -22.67 -12.00 -9.48
C LEU A 63 -22.85 -13.51 -9.66
N ARG A 64 -23.87 -14.12 -9.04
CA ARG A 64 -24.21 -15.54 -9.17
C ARG A 64 -25.71 -15.78 -9.02
N LEU A 65 -26.39 -16.07 -10.12
CA LEU A 65 -27.85 -16.15 -10.14
C LEU A 65 -28.45 -17.28 -9.28
N ILE A 66 -27.80 -18.45 -9.19
CA ILE A 66 -28.40 -19.67 -8.63
C ILE A 66 -28.17 -19.77 -7.11
N ASP A 67 -26.93 -19.57 -6.68
CA ASP A 67 -26.47 -19.77 -5.31
C ASP A 67 -26.13 -18.45 -4.59
N GLY A 68 -26.13 -17.34 -5.32
CA GLY A 68 -25.65 -16.06 -4.83
C GLY A 68 -24.15 -16.05 -4.54
N ARG A 69 -23.60 -14.86 -4.35
CA ARG A 69 -22.23 -14.69 -3.88
C ARG A 69 -22.21 -14.01 -2.53
N ASN A 70 -21.61 -14.67 -1.55
CA ASN A 70 -21.27 -14.02 -0.29
C ASN A 70 -20.06 -13.10 -0.51
N LEU A 71 -20.28 -11.79 -0.43
CA LEU A 71 -19.27 -10.77 -0.68
C LEU A 71 -18.18 -10.75 0.40
N TYR A 72 -18.47 -11.19 1.63
CA TYR A 72 -17.49 -11.27 2.71
C TYR A 72 -16.39 -12.32 2.48
N LEU A 73 -16.58 -13.22 1.51
CA LEU A 73 -15.53 -14.15 1.07
C LEU A 73 -14.56 -13.51 0.07
N SER A 74 -14.83 -12.27 -0.36
CA SER A 74 -13.99 -11.48 -1.26
C SER A 74 -13.27 -10.37 -0.48
N PRO A 75 -12.12 -9.87 -0.96
CA PRO A 75 -11.35 -8.84 -0.26
C PRO A 75 -11.99 -7.44 -0.42
N ILE A 76 -13.14 -7.23 0.24
CA ILE A 76 -13.99 -6.03 0.08
C ILE A 76 -13.74 -4.96 1.16
N LEU A 77 -12.72 -5.12 2.01
CA LEU A 77 -12.49 -4.20 3.13
C LEU A 77 -12.29 -2.75 2.66
N ILE A 78 -11.61 -2.54 1.54
CA ILE A 78 -11.42 -1.20 0.97
C ILE A 78 -12.74 -0.61 0.44
N ASP A 79 -13.63 -1.45 -0.08
CA ASP A 79 -14.96 -1.07 -0.57
C ASP A 79 -15.84 -0.60 0.60
N LEU A 80 -15.79 -1.35 1.71
CA LEU A 80 -16.49 -1.00 2.95
C LEU A 80 -15.98 0.33 3.53
N VAL A 81 -14.69 0.63 3.43
CA VAL A 81 -14.14 1.93 3.84
C VAL A 81 -14.70 3.05 2.98
N VAL A 82 -14.74 2.87 1.66
CA VAL A 82 -15.32 3.86 0.73
C VAL A 82 -16.80 4.12 1.05
N LEU A 83 -17.57 3.07 1.30
CA LEU A 83 -18.98 3.16 1.71
C LEU A 83 -19.16 3.88 3.04
N THR A 84 -18.38 3.49 4.06
CA THR A 84 -18.49 4.04 5.42
C THR A 84 -18.12 5.51 5.45
N LEU A 85 -17.10 5.92 4.71
CA LEU A 85 -16.65 7.31 4.64
C LEU A 85 -17.43 8.15 3.63
N ASN A 86 -18.28 7.51 2.81
CA ASN A 86 -19.03 8.14 1.72
C ASN A 86 -18.14 9.00 0.80
N VAL A 87 -16.97 8.48 0.45
CA VAL A 87 -16.01 9.14 -0.44
C VAL A 87 -16.03 8.53 -1.84
N SER A 88 -15.47 9.22 -2.83
CA SER A 88 -15.23 8.60 -4.14
C SER A 88 -14.08 7.59 -4.04
N PRO A 89 -14.21 6.39 -4.65
CA PRO A 89 -13.11 5.42 -4.71
C PRO A 89 -11.82 6.02 -5.26
N TRP A 90 -11.94 6.94 -6.23
CA TRP A 90 -10.80 7.59 -6.90
C TRP A 90 -9.99 8.49 -5.97
N TYR A 91 -10.61 9.11 -4.97
CA TYR A 91 -9.87 9.87 -3.96
C TYR A 91 -9.00 8.96 -3.09
N LEU A 92 -9.47 7.74 -2.84
CA LEU A 92 -8.71 6.75 -2.08
C LEU A 92 -7.51 6.23 -2.90
N VAL A 93 -7.69 5.98 -4.20
CA VAL A 93 -6.56 5.65 -5.11
C VAL A 93 -5.50 6.75 -5.08
N LEU A 94 -5.92 8.01 -5.24
CA LEU A 94 -5.01 9.16 -5.22
C LEU A 94 -4.25 9.24 -3.89
N PHE A 95 -4.96 9.15 -2.78
CA PHE A 95 -4.38 9.20 -1.44
C PHE A 95 -3.37 8.06 -1.22
N MET A 96 -3.71 6.83 -1.57
CA MET A 96 -2.83 5.67 -1.40
C MET A 96 -1.58 5.78 -2.28
N GLY A 97 -1.70 6.31 -3.50
CA GLY A 97 -0.54 6.57 -4.37
C GLY A 97 0.41 7.63 -3.80
N ILE A 98 -0.13 8.75 -3.30
CA ILE A 98 0.66 9.80 -2.60
C ILE A 98 1.36 9.19 -1.38
N MET A 99 0.61 8.44 -0.56
CA MET A 99 1.16 7.78 0.62
C MET A 99 2.30 6.83 0.25
N TYR A 100 2.17 6.07 -0.84
CA TYR A 100 3.22 5.17 -1.30
C TYR A 100 4.50 5.92 -1.67
N ILE A 101 4.40 7.02 -2.42
CA ILE A 101 5.56 7.87 -2.77
C ILE A 101 6.23 8.40 -1.50
N LEU A 102 5.47 8.88 -0.52
CA LEU A 102 5.99 9.34 0.76
C LEU A 102 6.71 8.21 1.52
N LEU A 103 6.14 7.00 1.52
CA LEU A 103 6.75 5.85 2.17
C LEU A 103 8.05 5.41 1.48
N VAL A 104 8.13 5.49 0.14
CA VAL A 104 9.37 5.26 -0.63
C VAL A 104 10.44 6.28 -0.26
N PHE A 105 10.07 7.54 -0.15
CA PHE A 105 10.98 8.60 0.28
C PHE A 105 11.54 8.31 1.68
N VAL A 106 10.65 8.02 2.63
CA VAL A 106 10.99 7.76 4.02
C VAL A 106 11.85 6.50 4.17
N SER A 107 11.48 5.38 3.53
CA SER A 107 12.25 4.14 3.57
C SER A 107 13.64 4.33 2.97
N THR A 108 13.73 5.01 1.82
CA THR A 108 15.00 5.27 1.15
C THR A 108 15.89 6.18 1.98
N PHE A 109 15.31 7.20 2.65
CA PHE A 109 16.04 8.06 3.57
C PHE A 109 16.56 7.28 4.78
N PHE A 110 15.76 6.36 5.36
CA PHE A 110 16.21 5.53 6.48
C PHE A 110 17.40 4.65 6.12
N VAL A 111 17.44 4.11 4.90
CA VAL A 111 18.53 3.25 4.42
C VAL A 111 19.76 4.07 4.02
N SER A 112 19.59 5.08 3.16
CA SER A 112 20.71 5.84 2.57
C SER A 112 21.24 6.97 3.45
N ARG A 113 20.42 7.45 4.41
CA ARG A 113 20.67 8.67 5.19
C ARG A 113 20.92 9.92 4.33
N ASN A 114 20.43 9.94 3.09
CA ASN A 114 20.63 11.03 2.14
C ASN A 114 19.30 11.49 1.52
N TRP A 115 18.97 12.77 1.73
CA TRP A 115 17.73 13.39 1.25
C TRP A 115 17.64 13.45 -0.28
N ILE A 116 18.76 13.65 -0.98
CA ILE A 116 18.77 13.69 -2.45
C ILE A 116 18.50 12.29 -3.00
N VAL A 117 19.12 11.25 -2.44
CA VAL A 117 18.91 9.86 -2.85
C VAL A 117 17.45 9.45 -2.63
N ALA A 118 16.85 9.82 -1.50
CA ALA A 118 15.43 9.59 -1.23
C ALA A 118 14.51 10.32 -2.23
N GLY A 119 14.82 11.57 -2.56
CA GLY A 119 14.10 12.34 -3.57
C GLY A 119 14.18 11.72 -4.95
N LEU A 120 15.37 11.33 -5.41
CA LEU A 120 15.58 10.66 -6.69
C LEU A 120 14.84 9.31 -6.77
N ALA A 121 14.89 8.51 -5.71
CA ALA A 121 14.16 7.25 -5.64
C ALA A 121 12.65 7.46 -5.75
N SER A 122 12.12 8.52 -5.12
CA SER A 122 10.70 8.88 -5.22
C SER A 122 10.32 9.26 -6.65
N VAL A 123 11.14 10.08 -7.31
CA VAL A 123 10.93 10.46 -8.72
C VAL A 123 10.90 9.22 -9.61
N LEU A 124 11.91 8.34 -9.52
CA LEU A 124 11.97 7.10 -10.30
C LEU A 124 10.77 6.19 -10.04
N PHE A 125 10.35 6.07 -8.78
CA PHE A 125 9.19 5.27 -8.41
C PHE A 125 7.90 5.86 -9.01
N SER A 126 7.68 7.17 -8.89
CA SER A 126 6.49 7.85 -9.40
C SER A 126 6.33 7.81 -10.92
N THR A 127 7.42 7.58 -11.66
CA THR A 127 7.40 7.44 -13.13
C THR A 127 7.41 5.98 -13.59
N THR A 128 7.43 5.03 -12.67
CA THR A 128 7.43 3.60 -13.02
C THR A 128 6.07 3.19 -13.60
N PRO A 129 6.01 2.58 -14.81
CA PRO A 129 4.75 2.24 -15.46
C PRO A 129 3.82 1.37 -14.62
N ALA A 130 4.38 0.41 -13.86
CA ALA A 130 3.57 -0.43 -12.97
C ALA A 130 2.90 0.39 -11.85
N PHE A 131 3.63 1.35 -11.24
CA PHE A 131 3.05 2.21 -10.21
C PHE A 131 1.94 3.09 -10.80
N ILE A 132 2.19 3.72 -11.95
CA ILE A 132 1.18 4.52 -12.65
C ILE A 132 -0.04 3.68 -12.99
N TYR A 133 0.14 2.46 -13.51
CA TYR A 133 -0.96 1.57 -13.86
C TYR A 133 -1.87 1.24 -12.67
N TRP A 134 -1.29 0.90 -11.52
CA TRP A 134 -2.07 0.52 -10.33
C TRP A 134 -2.67 1.70 -9.56
N PHE A 135 -2.12 2.92 -9.74
CA PHE A 135 -2.56 4.12 -9.03
C PHE A 135 -3.11 5.22 -9.95
N LYS A 136 -3.54 4.87 -11.17
CA LYS A 136 -4.19 5.81 -12.10
C LYS A 136 -5.65 6.07 -11.77
N TYR A 137 -6.14 7.20 -12.24
CA TYR A 137 -7.57 7.49 -12.33
C TYR A 137 -8.29 6.31 -12.99
N ASN A 138 -9.44 5.89 -12.42
CA ASN A 138 -10.28 4.76 -12.85
C ASN A 138 -9.84 3.33 -12.44
N VAL A 139 -8.70 3.18 -11.76
CA VAL A 139 -8.21 1.87 -11.29
C VAL A 139 -8.36 1.78 -9.76
N PHE A 140 -9.45 1.15 -9.30
CA PHE A 140 -9.74 0.95 -7.87
C PHE A 140 -9.88 -0.53 -7.51
N GLY A 141 -9.34 -0.92 -6.36
CA GLY A 141 -9.53 -2.26 -5.82
C GLY A 141 -8.58 -2.60 -4.69
N ALA A 142 -8.60 -3.86 -4.27
CA ALA A 142 -7.81 -4.39 -3.16
C ALA A 142 -6.29 -4.04 -3.25
N TYR A 143 -5.73 -4.03 -4.46
CA TYR A 143 -4.29 -3.81 -4.69
C TYR A 143 -3.80 -2.42 -4.25
N ILE A 144 -4.66 -1.40 -4.13
CA ILE A 144 -4.22 -0.08 -3.64
C ILE A 144 -3.69 -0.16 -2.20
N GLY A 145 -4.06 -1.21 -1.47
CA GLY A 145 -3.49 -1.58 -0.18
C GLY A 145 -1.98 -1.83 -0.19
N GLN A 146 -1.36 -2.09 -1.35
CA GLN A 146 0.08 -2.28 -1.52
C GLN A 146 0.93 -1.17 -0.89
N ALA A 147 0.44 0.06 -0.86
CA ALA A 147 1.17 1.17 -0.22
C ALA A 147 1.50 0.88 1.25
N LEU A 148 0.66 0.14 1.97
CA LEU A 148 0.86 -0.19 3.38
C LEU A 148 2.01 -1.20 3.62
N TRP A 149 2.50 -1.90 2.58
CA TRP A 149 3.64 -2.81 2.70
C TRP A 149 4.90 -2.11 3.20
N LEU A 150 5.20 -0.93 2.66
CA LEU A 150 6.35 -0.15 3.12
C LEU A 150 6.15 0.38 4.54
N ALA A 151 4.92 0.76 4.90
CA ALA A 151 4.62 1.17 6.26
C ALA A 151 4.91 0.05 7.26
N LEU A 152 4.48 -1.19 6.96
CA LEU A 152 4.79 -2.38 7.74
C LEU A 152 6.30 -2.57 7.92
N PHE A 153 7.08 -2.55 6.85
CA PHE A 153 8.54 -2.74 6.95
C PHE A 153 9.24 -1.62 7.71
N ILE A 154 8.79 -0.37 7.55
CA ILE A 154 9.33 0.78 8.31
C ILE A 154 9.04 0.60 9.81
N ILE A 155 7.78 0.35 10.17
CA ILE A 155 7.36 0.19 11.57
C ILE A 155 8.10 -0.99 12.21
N MET A 156 8.15 -2.13 11.52
CA MET A 156 8.84 -3.33 11.98
C MET A 156 10.35 -3.10 12.12
N GLY A 157 10.99 -2.46 11.15
CA GLY A 157 12.41 -2.12 11.19
C GLY A 157 12.76 -1.16 12.33
N ILE A 158 11.92 -0.15 12.58
CA ILE A 158 12.08 0.74 13.75
C ILE A 158 11.88 -0.06 15.04
N GLY A 159 10.88 -0.93 15.10
CA GLY A 159 10.63 -1.83 16.23
C GLY A 159 11.83 -2.69 16.58
N PHE A 160 12.47 -3.31 15.58
CA PHE A 160 13.68 -4.11 15.77
C PHE A 160 14.86 -3.26 16.23
N SER A 161 15.12 -2.12 15.57
CA SER A 161 16.25 -1.26 15.93
C SER A 161 16.15 -0.68 17.36
N ARG A 162 14.93 -0.39 17.82
CA ARG A 162 14.67 0.18 19.15
C ARG A 162 14.33 -0.85 20.22
N LYS A 163 14.33 -2.15 19.87
CA LYS A 163 13.88 -3.24 20.76
C LYS A 163 12.49 -2.96 21.36
N ASN A 164 11.58 -2.46 20.52
CA ASN A 164 10.25 -2.01 20.95
C ASN A 164 9.17 -2.99 20.48
N ASN A 165 8.70 -3.82 21.42
CA ASN A 165 7.65 -4.81 21.18
C ASN A 165 6.33 -4.19 20.73
N ILE A 166 6.00 -2.96 21.16
CA ILE A 166 4.76 -2.29 20.76
C ILE A 166 4.78 -2.03 19.26
N LEU A 167 5.90 -1.56 18.71
CA LEU A 167 6.03 -1.34 17.27
C LEU A 167 5.95 -2.66 16.48
N VAL A 168 6.48 -3.75 17.04
CA VAL A 168 6.33 -5.09 16.43
C VAL A 168 4.86 -5.52 16.40
N ILE A 169 4.13 -5.36 17.50
CA ILE A 169 2.70 -5.68 17.57
C ILE A 169 1.91 -4.81 16.57
N VAL A 170 2.21 -3.51 16.50
CA VAL A 170 1.58 -2.60 15.52
C VAL A 170 1.86 -3.08 14.09
N SER A 171 3.08 -3.54 13.77
CA SER A 171 3.37 -4.08 12.44
C SER A 171 2.56 -5.34 12.11
N ALA A 172 2.30 -6.21 13.09
CA ALA A 172 1.45 -7.39 12.91
C ALA A 172 -0.03 -7.03 12.74
N LEU A 173 -0.52 -5.99 13.42
CA LEU A 173 -1.86 -5.45 13.19
C LEU A 173 -2.00 -4.87 11.78
N VAL A 174 -1.00 -4.10 11.33
CA VAL A 174 -0.95 -3.59 9.94
C VAL A 174 -0.93 -4.74 8.94
N PHE A 175 -0.18 -5.81 9.23
CA PHE A 175 -0.17 -7.02 8.41
C PHE A 175 -1.54 -7.70 8.33
N SER A 176 -2.24 -7.82 9.46
CA SER A 176 -3.58 -8.42 9.51
C SER A 176 -4.58 -7.62 8.68
N VAL A 177 -4.53 -6.29 8.75
CA VAL A 177 -5.35 -5.41 7.90
C VAL A 177 -5.00 -5.62 6.44
N LEU A 178 -3.71 -5.63 6.09
CA LEU A 178 -3.23 -5.90 4.74
C LEU A 178 -3.70 -7.26 4.19
N TRP A 179 -3.73 -8.29 5.03
CA TRP A 179 -4.20 -9.63 4.66
C TRP A 179 -5.68 -9.64 4.29
N ILE A 180 -6.49 -8.97 5.09
CA ILE A 180 -7.93 -8.85 4.82
C ILE A 180 -8.20 -7.97 3.60
N MET A 181 -7.41 -6.90 3.41
CA MET A 181 -7.53 -5.99 2.28
C MET A 181 -7.08 -6.63 0.96
N TRP A 182 -6.00 -7.40 0.99
CA TRP A 182 -5.40 -7.95 -0.22
C TRP A 182 -4.74 -9.32 0.04
N PRO A 183 -5.30 -10.41 -0.52
CA PRO A 183 -4.79 -11.75 -0.28
C PRO A 183 -3.32 -11.92 -0.67
N GLY A 184 -2.82 -11.18 -1.67
CA GLY A 184 -1.43 -11.24 -2.12
C GLY A 184 -0.39 -10.79 -1.08
N SER A 185 -0.82 -10.22 0.05
CA SER A 185 0.07 -9.85 1.16
C SER A 185 0.77 -11.04 1.82
N TRP A 186 0.36 -12.29 1.56
CA TRP A 186 1.06 -13.48 2.05
C TRP A 186 2.54 -13.56 1.71
N ILE A 187 2.94 -12.92 0.62
CA ILE A 187 4.35 -12.83 0.23
C ILE A 187 5.20 -12.17 1.32
N LEU A 188 4.63 -11.30 2.15
CA LEU A 188 5.34 -10.63 3.24
C LEU A 188 5.77 -11.62 4.33
N MET A 189 4.95 -12.63 4.65
CA MET A 189 5.33 -13.71 5.59
C MET A 189 6.50 -14.53 5.05
N VAL A 190 6.52 -14.78 3.74
CA VAL A 190 7.64 -15.51 3.11
C VAL A 190 8.92 -14.69 3.16
N LEU A 191 8.86 -13.41 2.80
CA LEU A 191 10.00 -12.50 2.92
C LEU A 191 10.51 -12.41 4.37
N TYR A 192 9.59 -12.35 5.32
CA TYR A 192 9.92 -12.34 6.74
C TYR A 192 10.59 -13.65 7.19
N SER A 193 10.07 -14.80 6.75
CA SER A 193 10.63 -16.12 7.05
C SER A 193 12.05 -16.29 6.52
N ILE A 194 12.32 -15.76 5.32
CA ILE A 194 13.67 -15.72 4.74
C ILE A 194 14.60 -14.84 5.60
N TYR A 195 14.13 -13.66 6.00
CA TYR A 195 14.87 -12.77 6.89
C TYR A 195 15.21 -13.44 8.23
N LEU A 196 14.22 -14.09 8.88
CA LEU A 196 14.41 -14.80 10.13
C LEU A 196 15.42 -15.96 9.98
N SER A 197 15.33 -16.72 8.88
CA SER A 197 16.27 -17.79 8.56
C SER A 197 17.71 -17.27 8.43
N ALA A 198 17.89 -16.11 7.79
CA ALA A 198 19.19 -15.46 7.67
C ALA A 198 19.75 -15.02 9.04
N LEU A 199 18.90 -14.49 9.94
CA LEU A 199 19.30 -14.15 11.31
C LEU A 199 19.70 -15.38 12.12
N CYS A 200 18.94 -16.48 12.00
CA CYS A 200 19.26 -17.77 12.63
C CYS A 200 20.61 -18.28 12.15
N TYR A 201 20.83 -18.33 10.84
CA TYR A 201 22.08 -18.80 10.24
C TYR A 201 23.30 -17.98 10.71
N LYS A 202 23.12 -16.66 10.85
CA LYS A 202 24.18 -15.76 11.35
C LYS A 202 24.39 -15.84 12.87
N GLY A 203 23.49 -16.48 13.61
CA GLY A 203 23.52 -16.50 15.08
C GLY A 203 23.22 -15.14 15.72
N THR A 204 22.56 -14.23 15.00
CA THR A 204 22.24 -12.86 15.47
C THR A 204 20.74 -12.69 15.73
N ILE A 205 20.03 -13.76 16.09
CA ILE A 205 18.61 -13.71 16.39
C ILE A 205 18.36 -12.98 17.72
N PHE A 206 17.26 -12.22 17.78
CA PHE A 206 16.87 -11.44 18.95
C PHE A 206 15.36 -11.56 19.21
N LYS A 207 14.96 -11.23 20.43
CA LYS A 207 13.60 -11.45 20.96
C LYS A 207 12.52 -10.84 20.06
N GLU A 208 12.70 -9.60 19.61
CA GLU A 208 11.71 -8.88 18.82
C GLU A 208 11.47 -9.53 17.46
N ALA A 209 12.52 -10.10 16.84
CA ALA A 209 12.38 -10.87 15.61
C ALA A 209 11.61 -12.18 15.86
N LEU A 210 11.88 -12.89 16.96
CA LEU A 210 11.10 -14.08 17.31
C LEU A 210 9.62 -13.76 17.55
N ILE A 211 9.32 -12.65 18.25
CA ILE A 211 7.94 -12.19 18.47
C ILE A 211 7.26 -11.88 17.14
N ALA A 212 7.91 -11.14 16.24
CA ALA A 212 7.36 -10.86 14.92
C ALA A 212 7.06 -12.17 14.15
N GLY A 213 7.94 -13.17 14.21
CA GLY A 213 7.71 -14.47 13.59
C GLY A 213 6.56 -15.30 14.19
N THR A 214 6.12 -14.99 15.41
CA THR A 214 4.92 -15.61 16.00
C THR A 214 3.62 -14.84 15.71
N LEU A 215 3.73 -13.57 15.34
CA LEU A 215 2.59 -12.68 15.13
C LEU A 215 2.24 -12.48 13.65
N LEU A 216 3.19 -12.76 12.75
CA LEU A 216 3.04 -12.72 11.29
C LEU A 216 2.78 -14.13 10.75
#